data_AF-A0A932UR80-F1
#
_entry.id   AF-A0A932UR80-F1
#
_cell.length_a   1.000
_cell.length_b   1.000
_cell.length_c   1.000
_cell.angle_alpha   90.00
_cell.angle_beta   90.00
_cell.angle_gamma   90.00
#
_symmetry.space_group_name_H-M   'P 1'
#
loop_
_entity.id
_entity.type
_entity.pdbx_description
1 polymer ?
#
loop_
_entity_poly.entity_id
_entity_poly.type
_entity_poly.pdbx_seq_one_letter_code
_entity_poly.pdbx_strand_id
1 'polypeptide(L)'
;MGEKKRGSSELPIGGLILEAGNARDYATGGWRTFRPILDRDTCNDCLLCFWYCPDSSVLVSDGKVLGFDLDHCKGCGICAEVCPPKIRAITMMEEVGFQTPPAEEEGAMTATDHLRQEHRAILEQLEALEQTILHSPPEASPEGVQGLVDALEEVLEGHMKKEEEVLFPYLEGFLGKVGGPVGVGWEHEEIYRNLLFFAREVTIPGALAEGGLHAVWKARGVPLIQGLRKHIQKEEEVLFPIAERLIAADLLEEIAAEMEA
;
A
#
# COMPACT_ATOMS: atom_id res chain seq x y z
N MET A 1 -4.83 8.54 0.32
CA MET A 1 -4.41 9.67 1.19
C MET A 1 -4.13 9.15 2.59
N GLY A 2 -2.86 9.06 3.01
CA GLY A 2 -2.56 8.88 4.43
C GLY A 2 -2.87 10.19 5.13
N GLU A 3 -3.91 10.23 5.98
CA GLU A 3 -4.22 11.43 6.75
C GLU A 3 -2.99 11.82 7.60
N LYS A 4 -2.57 13.08 7.49
CA LYS A 4 -1.46 13.64 8.27
C LYS A 4 -1.76 13.44 9.76
N LYS A 5 -0.99 12.57 10.42
CA LYS A 5 -1.12 12.35 11.87
C LYS A 5 -0.68 13.60 12.64
N ARG A 6 -1.43 13.94 13.69
CA ARG A 6 -1.23 15.13 14.50
C ARG A 6 0.03 14.96 15.36
N GLY A 7 0.99 15.86 15.17
CA GLY A 7 2.20 15.91 15.98
C GLY A 7 1.93 16.41 17.39
N SER A 8 2.90 16.26 18.31
CA SER A 8 2.75 16.66 19.72
C SER A 8 2.31 18.12 19.94
N SER A 9 2.65 19.03 19.01
CA SER A 9 2.24 20.44 19.00
C SER A 9 0.78 20.67 18.57
N GLU A 10 0.19 19.72 17.84
CA GLU A 10 -1.18 19.78 17.32
C GLU A 10 -2.17 19.01 18.23
N LEU A 11 -1.67 18.30 19.24
CA LEU A 11 -2.49 17.53 20.18
C LEU A 11 -3.07 18.41 21.31
N PRO A 12 -4.31 18.15 21.76
CA PRO A 12 -4.84 18.74 22.98
C PRO A 12 -3.90 18.50 24.18
N ILE A 13 -3.90 19.42 25.15
CA ILE A 13 -3.10 19.29 26.35
C ILE A 13 -3.36 17.93 27.02
N GLY A 14 -2.29 17.17 27.26
CA GLY A 14 -2.35 15.83 27.82
C GLY A 14 -2.67 14.72 26.82
N GLY A 15 -2.71 15.00 25.51
CA GLY A 15 -3.00 14.02 24.47
C GLY A 15 -4.45 13.51 24.53
N LEU A 16 -5.40 14.36 24.94
CA LEU A 16 -6.80 13.97 25.12
C LEU A 16 -7.46 13.58 23.79
N ILE A 17 -8.11 12.42 23.78
CA ILE A 17 -8.96 11.93 22.68
C ILE A 17 -10.32 12.63 22.78
N LEU A 18 -10.53 13.64 21.94
CA LEU A 18 -11.74 14.48 21.99
C LEU A 18 -12.94 13.88 21.22
N GLU A 19 -12.70 12.93 20.31
CA GLU A 19 -13.72 12.33 19.46
C GLU A 19 -13.53 10.81 19.42
N ALA A 20 -14.61 10.05 19.27
CA ALA A 20 -14.54 8.60 19.23
C ALA A 20 -13.77 8.12 17.99
N GLY A 21 -12.78 7.24 18.18
CA GLY A 21 -12.05 6.59 17.09
C GLY A 21 -10.85 7.37 16.52
N ASN A 22 -10.59 8.60 16.97
CA ASN A 22 -9.50 9.43 16.42
C ASN A 22 -8.12 9.19 17.07
N ALA A 23 -7.99 8.24 18.00
CA ALA A 23 -6.71 7.95 18.67
C ALA A 23 -5.60 7.50 17.69
N ARG A 24 -5.99 6.91 16.56
CA ARG A 24 -5.08 6.50 15.46
C ARG A 24 -4.44 7.69 14.73
N ASP A 25 -5.01 8.88 14.86
CA ASP A 25 -4.55 10.08 14.16
C ASP A 25 -3.44 10.79 14.95
N TYR A 26 -3.05 10.26 16.13
CA TYR A 26 -2.14 10.93 17.05
C TYR A 26 -0.74 10.33 16.87
N ALA A 27 0.17 11.10 16.28
CA ALA A 27 1.58 10.72 16.10
C ALA A 27 2.32 10.72 17.44
N THR A 28 2.06 9.67 18.19
CA THR A 28 2.39 9.52 19.60
C THR A 28 3.83 9.07 19.82
N GLY A 29 4.48 8.56 18.78
CA GLY A 29 5.85 8.10 18.78
C GLY A 29 6.86 9.24 18.91
N GLY A 30 6.51 10.48 18.56
CA GLY A 30 7.40 11.65 18.68
C GLY A 30 7.85 11.98 20.11
N TRP A 31 7.38 11.25 21.13
CA TRP A 31 7.81 11.38 22.53
C TRP A 31 9.03 10.52 22.88
N ARG A 32 9.43 9.62 21.98
CA ARG A 32 10.49 8.65 22.26
C ARG A 32 11.88 9.32 22.27
N THR A 33 12.74 8.84 23.17
CA THR A 33 14.17 9.19 23.18
C THR A 33 15.01 8.15 22.44
N PHE A 34 14.54 6.90 22.39
CA PHE A 34 15.19 5.78 21.73
C PHE A 34 14.18 5.05 20.85
N ARG A 35 14.64 4.42 19.76
CA ARG A 35 13.84 3.54 18.92
C ARG A 35 14.36 2.11 18.91
N PRO A 36 13.49 1.11 18.80
CA PRO A 36 13.91 -0.27 18.58
C PRO A 36 14.29 -0.49 17.11
N ILE A 37 15.44 -1.10 16.88
CA ILE A 37 15.90 -1.59 15.58
C ILE A 37 15.88 -3.11 15.62
N LEU A 38 15.15 -3.70 14.67
CA LEU A 38 15.05 -5.14 14.52
C LEU A 38 16.08 -5.63 13.51
N ASP A 39 17.00 -6.47 13.97
CA ASP A 39 17.83 -7.31 13.12
C ASP A 39 17.02 -8.53 12.67
N ARG A 40 16.72 -8.59 11.38
CA ARG A 40 15.92 -9.66 10.78
C ARG A 40 16.66 -10.96 10.62
N ASP A 41 17.95 -10.91 10.34
CA ASP A 41 18.75 -12.11 10.11
C ASP A 41 18.92 -12.91 11.41
N THR A 42 18.92 -12.20 12.54
CA THR A 42 19.03 -12.81 13.86
C THR A 42 17.65 -13.18 14.46
N CYS A 43 16.57 -12.53 14.04
CA CYS A 43 15.23 -12.76 14.60
C CYS A 43 14.71 -14.18 14.31
N ASN A 44 14.06 -14.79 15.31
CA ASN A 44 13.43 -16.12 15.19
C ASN A 44 11.90 -16.09 15.33
N ASP A 45 11.29 -14.92 15.21
CA ASP A 45 9.84 -14.71 15.27
C ASP A 45 9.15 -15.31 16.51
N CYS A 46 9.81 -15.31 17.67
CA CYS A 46 9.22 -15.84 18.92
C CYS A 46 8.04 -15.02 19.47
N LEU A 47 7.73 -13.85 18.88
CA LEU A 47 6.64 -12.93 19.24
C LEU A 47 6.65 -12.39 20.68
N LEU A 48 7.71 -12.60 21.46
CA LEU A 48 7.79 -12.03 22.82
C LEU A 48 7.71 -10.50 22.79
N CYS A 49 8.42 -9.84 21.87
CA CYS A 49 8.32 -8.39 21.72
C CYS A 49 6.88 -7.91 21.45
N PHE A 50 6.10 -8.67 20.68
CA PHE A 50 4.70 -8.38 20.40
C PHE A 50 3.83 -8.50 21.65
N TRP A 51 3.94 -9.62 22.37
CA TRP A 51 3.13 -9.87 23.57
C TRP A 51 3.41 -8.90 24.72
N TYR A 52 4.64 -8.42 24.85
CA TYR A 52 5.05 -7.51 25.93
C TYR A 52 5.02 -6.04 25.53
N CYS A 53 4.67 -5.70 24.28
CA CYS A 53 4.58 -4.30 23.86
C CYS A 53 3.34 -3.63 24.47
N PRO A 54 3.50 -2.60 25.34
CA PRO A 54 2.36 -1.95 25.99
C PRO A 54 1.54 -1.08 25.03
N ASP A 55 2.16 -0.62 23.95
CA ASP A 55 1.57 0.29 22.95
C ASP A 55 1.12 -0.46 21.68
N SER A 56 1.18 -1.80 21.68
CA SER A 56 0.87 -2.65 20.51
C SER A 56 1.57 -2.23 19.21
N SER A 57 2.76 -1.63 19.31
CA SER A 57 3.49 -1.06 18.17
C SER A 57 4.39 -2.07 17.45
N VAL A 58 4.26 -3.37 17.71
CA VAL A 58 5.02 -4.41 16.98
C VAL A 58 4.17 -4.88 15.82
N LEU A 59 4.66 -4.66 14.60
CA LEU A 59 4.01 -5.12 13.39
C LEU A 59 4.22 -6.62 13.25
N VAL A 60 3.15 -7.38 13.06
CA VAL A 60 3.19 -8.84 12.92
C VAL A 60 2.28 -9.25 11.77
N SER A 61 2.76 -10.15 10.91
CA SER A 61 1.95 -10.82 9.87
C SER A 61 2.37 -12.28 9.77
N ASP A 62 1.39 -13.18 9.61
CA ASP A 62 1.61 -14.62 9.50
C ASP A 62 2.52 -15.22 10.59
N GLY A 63 2.38 -14.72 11.82
CA GLY A 63 3.18 -15.14 12.97
C GLY A 63 4.64 -14.68 12.93
N LYS A 64 5.01 -13.82 11.97
CA LYS A 64 6.33 -13.21 11.87
C LYS A 64 6.27 -11.78 12.37
N VAL A 65 7.26 -11.38 13.16
CA VAL A 65 7.49 -9.96 13.42
C VAL A 65 7.75 -9.32 12.05
N LEU A 66 7.38 -8.07 11.82
CA LEU A 66 7.65 -7.30 10.59
C LEU A 66 8.58 -6.12 10.87
N GLY A 67 8.40 -5.51 12.04
CA GLY A 67 9.10 -4.33 12.48
C GLY A 67 8.31 -3.64 13.57
N PHE A 68 8.42 -2.31 13.66
CA PHE A 68 7.72 -1.51 14.65
C PHE A 68 6.98 -0.36 13.97
N ASP A 69 5.76 -0.10 14.41
CA ASP A 69 5.02 1.13 14.11
C ASP A 69 5.67 2.28 14.88
N LEU A 70 6.60 2.99 14.24
CA LEU A 70 7.30 4.10 14.86
C LEU A 70 6.40 5.33 15.06
N ASP A 71 5.22 5.41 14.47
CA ASP A 71 4.31 6.54 14.72
C ASP A 71 3.64 6.44 16.09
N HIS A 72 3.56 5.24 16.66
CA HIS A 72 2.95 5.00 17.98
C HIS A 72 3.95 4.42 18.99
N CYS A 73 5.09 3.92 18.55
CA CYS A 73 6.13 3.39 19.44
C CYS A 73 6.71 4.48 20.35
N LYS A 74 6.57 4.29 21.67
CA LYS A 74 7.08 5.21 22.70
C LYS A 74 8.55 5.05 23.03
N GLY A 75 9.21 4.03 22.47
CA GLY A 75 10.63 3.78 22.73
C GLY A 75 10.94 3.25 24.14
N CYS A 76 9.99 2.58 24.79
CA CYS A 76 10.15 2.11 26.17
C CYS A 76 11.22 1.01 26.37
N GLY A 77 11.65 0.34 25.30
CA GLY A 77 12.73 -0.65 25.32
C GLY A 77 12.34 -2.05 25.82
N ILE A 78 11.10 -2.27 26.23
CA ILE A 78 10.63 -3.58 26.72
C ILE A 78 10.86 -4.68 25.68
N CYS A 79 10.63 -4.39 24.40
CA CYS A 79 10.85 -5.34 23.31
C CYS A 79 12.30 -5.84 23.21
N ALA A 80 13.28 -4.99 23.51
CA ALA A 80 14.69 -5.36 23.54
C ALA A 80 15.01 -6.20 24.78
N GLU A 81 14.46 -5.84 25.95
CA GLU A 81 14.66 -6.56 27.21
C GLU A 81 14.09 -7.98 27.18
N VAL A 82 12.89 -8.15 26.60
CA VAL A 82 12.26 -9.48 26.49
C VAL A 82 12.79 -10.31 25.33
N CYS A 83 13.62 -9.72 24.45
CA CYS A 83 14.24 -10.46 23.37
C CYS A 83 15.17 -11.54 23.96
N PRO A 84 15.02 -12.83 23.59
CA PRO A 84 15.78 -13.89 24.22
C PRO A 84 17.29 -13.61 24.19
N PRO A 85 18.04 -13.81 25.30
CA PRO A 85 19.46 -13.45 25.37
C PRO A 85 20.38 -14.12 24.34
N LYS A 86 19.96 -15.28 23.80
CA LYS A 86 20.67 -15.99 22.72
C LYS A 86 20.36 -15.44 21.33
N ILE A 87 19.26 -14.72 21.20
CA ILE A 87 18.77 -14.14 19.94
C ILE A 87 19.20 -12.68 19.90
N ARG A 88 18.76 -11.84 20.85
CA ARG A 88 19.09 -10.40 20.91
C ARG A 88 18.95 -9.68 19.56
N ALA A 89 17.84 -9.95 18.88
CA ALA A 89 17.52 -9.37 17.58
C ALA A 89 17.03 -7.91 17.63
N ILE A 90 16.88 -7.31 18.82
CA ILE A 90 16.35 -5.95 18.95
C ILE A 90 17.36 -5.10 19.72
N THR A 91 17.77 -3.99 19.12
CA THR A 91 18.69 -3.01 19.72
C THR A 91 18.00 -1.66 19.86
N MET A 92 18.09 -1.04 21.03
CA MET A 92 17.61 0.33 21.23
C MET A 92 18.68 1.32 20.79
N MET A 93 18.34 2.23 19.89
CA MET A 93 19.24 3.28 19.41
C MET A 93 18.65 4.66 19.67
N GLU A 94 19.51 5.67 19.90
CA GLU A 94 19.09 7.04 20.16
C GLU A 94 18.30 7.61 18.97
N GLU A 95 17.14 8.18 19.25
CA GLU A 95 16.26 8.76 18.22
C GLU A 95 16.93 9.92 17.48
N VAL A 96 17.75 10.72 18.16
CA VAL A 96 18.39 11.93 17.60
C VAL A 96 19.33 11.63 16.42
N GLY A 97 19.85 10.41 16.33
CA GLY A 97 20.68 9.95 15.21
C GLY A 97 19.86 9.48 14.00
N PHE A 98 18.54 9.37 14.16
CA PHE A 98 17.60 9.10 13.08
C PHE A 98 16.80 10.36 12.84
N GLN A 99 17.09 11.02 11.74
CA GLN A 99 16.13 11.98 11.23
C GLN A 99 14.82 11.20 11.04
N THR A 100 13.73 11.67 11.67
CA THR A 100 12.42 11.39 11.09
C THR A 100 12.60 11.81 9.64
N PRO A 101 12.38 10.93 8.63
CA PRO A 101 12.36 11.43 7.28
C PRO A 101 11.45 12.65 7.36
N PRO A 102 11.93 13.83 6.94
CA PRO A 102 11.10 15.02 6.97
C PRO A 102 9.75 14.62 6.37
N ALA A 103 8.65 15.15 6.92
CA ALA A 103 7.37 15.04 6.23
C ALA A 103 7.64 15.48 4.80
N GLU A 104 7.72 14.51 3.89
CA GLU A 104 8.34 14.59 2.56
C GLU A 104 9.21 15.85 2.39
N GLU A 105 10.53 15.81 2.67
CA GLU A 105 11.38 16.76 1.95
C GLU A 105 11.15 16.50 0.47
N GLU A 106 10.99 17.57 -0.31
CA GLU A 106 10.92 17.58 -1.78
C GLU A 106 12.24 17.00 -2.36
N GLY A 107 12.51 15.72 -2.10
CA GLY A 107 13.38 14.90 -2.91
C GLY A 107 12.70 14.68 -4.25
N ALA A 108 13.49 14.43 -5.30
CA ALA A 108 12.90 14.07 -6.57
C ALA A 108 12.04 12.81 -6.37
N MET A 109 10.84 12.83 -6.93
CA MET A 109 9.93 11.69 -6.88
C MET A 109 10.64 10.46 -7.47
N THR A 110 10.65 9.36 -6.73
CA THR A 110 11.21 8.10 -7.21
C THR A 110 10.20 7.32 -8.05
N ALA A 111 10.65 6.31 -8.81
CA ALA A 111 9.77 5.50 -9.64
C ALA A 111 8.63 4.86 -8.83
N THR A 112 8.91 4.37 -7.62
CA THR A 112 7.89 3.78 -6.74
C THR A 112 6.95 4.85 -6.16
N ASP A 113 7.40 6.09 -5.99
CA ASP A 113 6.52 7.19 -5.55
C ASP A 113 5.54 7.61 -6.64
N HIS A 114 5.99 7.68 -7.90
CA HIS A 114 5.12 7.93 -9.06
C HIS A 114 4.03 6.85 -9.17
N LEU A 115 4.42 5.57 -9.13
CA LEU A 115 3.47 4.45 -9.20
C LEU A 115 2.49 4.44 -8.01
N ARG A 116 2.95 4.76 -6.79
CA ARG A 116 2.04 4.94 -5.64
C ARG A 116 1.10 6.12 -5.80
N GLN A 117 1.50 7.19 -6.49
CA GLN A 117 0.60 8.30 -6.79
C GLN A 117 -0.48 7.87 -7.78
N GLU A 118 -0.13 7.08 -8.79
CA GLU A 118 -1.07 6.49 -9.74
C GLU A 118 -2.03 5.50 -9.06
N HIS A 119 -1.54 4.67 -8.13
CA HIS A 119 -2.38 3.81 -7.29
C HIS A 119 -3.46 4.58 -6.54
N ARG A 120 -3.15 5.77 -6.00
CA ARG A 120 -4.17 6.60 -5.32
C ARG A 120 -5.28 6.99 -6.30
N ALA A 121 -4.93 7.39 -7.52
CA ALA A 121 -5.90 7.72 -8.55
C ALA A 121 -6.73 6.50 -8.97
N ILE A 122 -6.10 5.33 -9.14
CA ILE A 122 -6.79 4.08 -9.44
C ILE A 122 -7.77 3.72 -8.32
N LEU A 123 -7.35 3.77 -7.05
CA LEU A 123 -8.19 3.45 -5.90
C LEU A 123 -9.39 4.39 -5.77
N GLU A 124 -9.22 5.68 -6.06
CA GLU A 124 -10.32 6.67 -6.11
C GLU A 124 -11.35 6.30 -7.18
N GLN A 125 -10.90 5.90 -8.37
CA GLN A 125 -11.80 5.44 -9.42
C GLN A 125 -12.51 4.12 -9.09
N LEU A 126 -11.80 3.18 -8.45
CA LEU A 126 -12.38 1.92 -7.99
C LEU A 126 -13.45 2.16 -6.92
N GLU A 127 -13.24 3.11 -6.01
CA GLU A 127 -14.26 3.51 -5.04
C GLU A 127 -15.48 4.10 -5.73
N ALA A 128 -15.31 5.03 -6.68
CA ALA A 128 -16.42 5.60 -7.45
C ALA A 128 -17.22 4.53 -8.21
N LEU A 129 -16.53 3.59 -8.86
CA LEU A 129 -17.14 2.46 -9.56
C LEU A 129 -17.89 1.55 -8.57
N GLU A 130 -17.26 1.17 -7.45
CA GLU A 130 -17.87 0.31 -6.44
C GLU A 130 -19.15 0.92 -5.87
N GLN A 131 -19.12 2.21 -5.50
CA GLN A 131 -20.30 2.90 -4.97
C GLN A 131 -21.44 2.91 -5.99
N THR A 132 -21.14 3.15 -7.26
CA THR A 132 -22.12 3.17 -8.35
C THR A 132 -22.76 1.80 -8.56
N ILE A 133 -21.95 0.74 -8.66
CA ILE A 133 -22.44 -0.63 -8.93
C ILE A 133 -23.08 -1.30 -7.71
N LEU A 134 -22.78 -0.86 -6.48
CA LEU A 134 -23.39 -1.45 -5.28
C LEU A 134 -24.73 -0.80 -4.95
N HIS A 135 -24.77 0.53 -4.99
CA HIS A 135 -25.87 1.31 -4.45
C HIS A 135 -26.89 1.80 -5.48
N SER A 136 -26.60 1.72 -6.78
CA SER A 136 -27.47 2.26 -7.85
C SER A 136 -28.03 3.64 -7.51
N PRO A 137 -27.19 4.65 -7.26
CA PRO A 137 -27.69 5.99 -7.07
C PRO A 137 -28.47 6.45 -8.33
N PRO A 138 -29.32 7.49 -8.24
CA PRO A 138 -30.16 7.93 -9.37
C PRO A 138 -29.39 8.23 -10.66
N GLU A 139 -28.09 8.54 -10.55
CA GLU A 139 -27.19 8.85 -11.66
C GLU A 139 -26.54 7.60 -12.29
N ALA A 140 -26.78 6.39 -11.74
CA ALA A 140 -26.23 5.13 -12.23
C ALA A 140 -26.89 4.70 -13.55
N SER A 141 -26.44 5.30 -14.65
CA SER A 141 -26.79 4.93 -16.02
C SER A 141 -25.70 4.04 -16.66
N PRO A 142 -26.03 3.29 -17.72
CA PRO A 142 -25.03 2.55 -18.49
C PRO A 142 -23.89 3.44 -19.00
N GLU A 143 -24.20 4.67 -19.44
CA GLU A 143 -23.22 5.64 -19.90
C GLU A 143 -22.33 6.13 -18.74
N GLY A 144 -22.91 6.33 -17.56
CA GLY A 144 -22.17 6.72 -16.36
C GLY A 144 -21.19 5.64 -15.90
N VAL A 145 -21.63 4.38 -15.85
CA VAL A 145 -20.76 3.25 -15.51
C VAL A 145 -19.69 3.04 -16.58
N GLN A 146 -20.03 3.20 -17.86
CA GLN A 146 -19.05 3.10 -18.94
C GLN A 146 -17.98 4.19 -18.82
N GLY A 147 -18.37 5.43 -18.52
CA GLY A 147 -17.41 6.52 -18.32
C GLY A 147 -16.44 6.26 -17.15
N LEU A 148 -16.90 5.62 -16.07
CA LEU A 148 -16.02 5.20 -14.97
C LEU A 148 -15.06 4.08 -15.39
N VAL A 149 -15.51 3.14 -16.21
CA VAL A 149 -14.67 2.05 -16.73
C VAL A 149 -13.64 2.57 -17.73
N ASP A 150 -14.02 3.49 -18.62
CA ASP A 150 -13.12 4.10 -19.60
C ASP A 150 -12.00 4.90 -18.90
N ALA A 151 -12.36 5.67 -17.86
CA ALA A 151 -11.39 6.40 -17.05
C ALA A 151 -10.42 5.46 -16.31
N LEU A 152 -10.91 4.28 -15.89
CA LEU A 152 -10.11 3.29 -15.17
C LEU A 152 -9.16 2.58 -16.13
N GLU A 153 -9.63 2.24 -17.32
CA GLU A 153 -8.82 1.67 -18.39
C GLU A 153 -7.67 2.60 -18.79
N GLU A 154 -7.95 3.90 -18.96
CA GLU A 154 -6.93 4.88 -19.33
C GLU A 154 -5.79 4.96 -18.29
N VAL A 155 -6.13 5.00 -17.00
CA VAL A 155 -5.12 5.07 -15.94
C VAL A 155 -4.38 3.75 -15.76
N LEU A 156 -5.08 2.61 -15.80
CA LEU A 156 -4.44 1.30 -15.67
C LEU A 156 -3.49 1.00 -16.82
N GLU A 157 -3.84 1.39 -18.07
CA GLU A 157 -2.97 1.23 -19.24
C GLU A 157 -1.63 1.94 -19.07
N GLY A 158 -1.66 3.19 -18.63
CA GLY A 158 -0.44 3.94 -18.33
C GLY A 158 0.38 3.31 -17.20
N HIS A 159 -0.29 2.99 -16.09
CA HIS A 159 0.33 2.43 -14.89
C HIS A 159 1.09 1.14 -15.16
N MET A 160 0.41 0.12 -15.72
CA MET A 160 1.02 -1.20 -15.90
C MET A 160 2.12 -1.19 -16.96
N LYS A 161 2.07 -0.28 -17.95
CA LYS A 161 3.19 -0.12 -18.90
C LYS A 161 4.44 0.42 -18.22
N LYS A 162 4.30 1.41 -17.34
CA LYS A 162 5.44 1.93 -16.55
C LYS A 162 6.07 0.81 -15.71
N GLU A 163 5.25 -0.08 -15.18
CA GLU A 163 5.75 -1.25 -14.46
C GLU A 163 6.45 -2.26 -15.37
N GLU A 164 5.78 -2.75 -16.40
CA GLU A 164 6.27 -3.84 -17.25
C GLU A 164 7.40 -3.45 -18.18
N GLU A 165 7.34 -2.25 -18.76
CA GLU A 165 8.30 -1.79 -19.76
C GLU A 165 9.48 -1.04 -19.15
N VAL A 166 9.31 -0.46 -17.95
CA VAL A 166 10.35 0.35 -17.30
C VAL A 166 10.83 -0.32 -16.01
N LEU A 167 10.03 -0.35 -14.93
CA LEU A 167 10.52 -0.79 -13.60
C LEU A 167 10.95 -2.27 -13.55
N PHE A 168 10.13 -3.16 -14.12
CA PHE A 168 10.33 -4.60 -14.03
C PHE A 168 11.63 -5.06 -14.69
N PRO A 169 12.03 -4.56 -15.87
CA PRO A 169 13.35 -4.82 -16.45
C PRO A 169 14.52 -4.55 -15.49
N TYR A 170 14.48 -3.46 -14.72
CA TYR A 170 15.50 -3.18 -13.71
C TYR A 170 15.46 -4.21 -12.57
N LEU A 171 14.26 -4.54 -12.06
CA LEU A 171 14.08 -5.53 -11.01
C LEU A 171 14.50 -6.95 -11.40
N GLU A 172 14.26 -7.36 -12.65
CA GLU A 172 14.71 -8.64 -13.19
C GLU A 172 16.25 -8.78 -13.16
N GLY A 173 16.97 -7.65 -13.26
CA GLY A 173 18.43 -7.61 -13.12
C GLY A 173 18.92 -8.05 -11.74
N PHE A 174 18.12 -7.86 -10.69
CA PHE A 174 18.46 -8.23 -9.31
C PHE A 174 17.83 -9.57 -8.87
N LEU A 175 16.58 -9.81 -9.27
CA LEU A 175 15.77 -10.95 -8.80
C LEU A 175 15.83 -12.17 -9.73
N GLY A 176 16.27 -11.99 -10.98
CA GLY A 176 16.12 -12.99 -12.02
C GLY A 176 14.67 -13.11 -12.53
N LYS A 177 14.48 -13.90 -13.60
CA LYS A 177 13.23 -13.93 -14.39
C LYS A 177 12.11 -14.82 -13.87
N VAL A 178 12.30 -15.59 -12.80
CA VAL A 178 11.33 -16.62 -12.36
C VAL A 178 10.87 -16.36 -10.93
N GLY A 179 9.57 -16.14 -10.74
CA GLY A 179 8.93 -15.97 -9.44
C GLY A 179 8.88 -14.52 -8.91
N GLY A 180 9.48 -13.56 -9.64
CA GLY A 180 9.46 -12.12 -9.36
C GLY A 180 8.45 -11.35 -10.23
N PRO A 181 8.81 -10.19 -10.83
CA PRO A 181 7.91 -9.35 -11.64
C PRO A 181 7.11 -10.09 -12.74
N VAL A 182 7.62 -11.20 -13.26
CA VAL A 182 6.89 -12.08 -14.21
C VAL A 182 5.57 -12.62 -13.65
N GLY A 183 5.51 -12.92 -12.34
CA GLY A 183 4.26 -13.34 -11.69
C GLY A 183 3.25 -12.21 -11.59
N VAL A 184 3.72 -10.99 -11.39
CA VAL A 184 2.89 -9.77 -11.37
C VAL A 184 2.37 -9.45 -12.77
N GLY A 185 3.20 -9.58 -13.81
CA GLY A 185 2.77 -9.43 -15.21
C GLY A 185 1.69 -10.44 -15.64
N TRP A 186 1.66 -11.66 -15.07
CA TRP A 186 0.54 -12.58 -15.31
C TRP A 186 -0.77 -12.10 -14.65
N GLU A 187 -0.68 -11.39 -13.52
CA GLU A 187 -1.84 -10.77 -12.87
C GLU A 187 -2.33 -9.58 -13.70
N HIS A 188 -1.43 -8.78 -14.31
CA HIS A 188 -1.80 -7.69 -15.24
C HIS A 188 -2.64 -8.21 -16.40
N GLU A 189 -2.19 -9.26 -17.08
CA GLU A 189 -2.92 -9.88 -18.20
C GLU A 189 -4.34 -10.33 -17.76
N GLU A 190 -4.45 -10.92 -16.57
CA GLU A 190 -5.76 -11.32 -16.03
C GLU A 190 -6.65 -10.12 -15.69
N ILE A 191 -6.07 -9.06 -15.10
CA ILE A 191 -6.78 -7.82 -14.77
C ILE A 191 -7.30 -7.13 -16.03
N TYR A 192 -6.45 -6.92 -17.05
CA TYR A 192 -6.85 -6.34 -18.33
C TYR A 192 -7.97 -7.13 -18.98
N ARG A 193 -7.81 -8.45 -19.02
CA ARG A 193 -8.84 -9.33 -19.59
C ARG A 193 -10.18 -9.13 -18.88
N ASN A 194 -10.18 -9.09 -17.55
CA ASN A 194 -11.40 -8.90 -16.76
C ASN A 194 -12.00 -7.51 -16.96
N LEU A 195 -11.17 -6.47 -17.04
CA LEU A 195 -11.60 -5.10 -17.32
C LEU A 195 -12.26 -4.98 -18.70
N LEU A 196 -11.62 -5.51 -19.75
CA LEU A 196 -12.14 -5.51 -21.11
C LEU A 196 -13.46 -6.28 -21.22
N PHE A 197 -13.58 -7.43 -20.53
CA PHE A 197 -14.85 -8.15 -20.47
C PHE A 197 -15.93 -7.34 -19.76
N PHE A 198 -15.58 -6.70 -18.65
CA PHE A 198 -16.52 -5.88 -17.92
C PHE A 198 -17.00 -4.70 -18.77
N ALA A 199 -16.09 -3.95 -19.39
CA ALA A 199 -16.37 -2.83 -20.29
C ALA A 199 -17.38 -3.21 -21.39
N ARG A 200 -17.22 -4.39 -22.01
CA ARG A 200 -18.15 -4.87 -23.06
C ARG A 200 -19.54 -5.23 -22.54
N GLU A 201 -19.66 -5.56 -21.26
CA GLU A 201 -20.91 -5.98 -20.62
C GLU A 201 -21.59 -4.83 -19.85
N VAL A 202 -20.97 -3.64 -19.74
CA VAL A 202 -21.56 -2.48 -19.05
C VAL A 202 -22.85 -2.01 -19.71
N THR A 203 -22.87 -1.95 -21.04
CA THR A 203 -23.98 -1.42 -21.85
C THR A 203 -24.82 -2.51 -22.51
N ILE A 204 -24.33 -3.74 -22.55
CA ILE A 204 -25.01 -4.87 -23.18
C ILE A 204 -25.55 -5.78 -22.06
N PRO A 205 -26.87 -5.89 -21.87
CA PRO A 205 -27.40 -6.97 -21.04
C PRO A 205 -27.11 -8.27 -21.77
N GLY A 206 -26.09 -9.01 -21.33
CA GLY A 206 -25.84 -10.35 -21.84
C GLY A 206 -27.09 -11.23 -21.72
N ALA A 207 -27.12 -12.34 -22.45
CA ALA A 207 -28.24 -13.30 -22.47
C ALA A 207 -28.55 -13.98 -21.10
N LEU A 208 -27.95 -13.51 -20.01
CA LEU A 208 -28.00 -14.09 -18.67
C LEU A 208 -27.99 -12.98 -17.63
N ALA A 209 -29.16 -12.61 -17.12
CA ALA A 209 -29.40 -12.36 -15.70
C ALA A 209 -30.88 -12.01 -15.49
N GLU A 210 -31.62 -12.85 -14.75
CA GLU A 210 -32.77 -12.37 -14.00
C GLU A 210 -32.26 -11.23 -13.09
N GLY A 211 -32.53 -9.96 -13.45
CA GLY A 211 -32.04 -8.80 -12.69
C GLY A 211 -31.47 -7.62 -13.50
N GLY A 212 -31.33 -7.73 -14.82
CA GLY A 212 -30.92 -6.61 -15.69
C GLY A 212 -29.45 -6.18 -15.53
N LEU A 213 -29.09 -5.02 -16.09
CA LEU A 213 -27.70 -4.52 -16.15
C LEU A 213 -27.02 -4.40 -14.78
N HIS A 214 -27.77 -4.02 -13.75
CA HIS A 214 -27.22 -3.90 -12.40
C HIS A 214 -26.70 -5.21 -11.82
N ALA A 215 -27.39 -6.32 -12.11
CA ALA A 215 -26.94 -7.64 -11.69
C ALA A 215 -25.61 -8.02 -12.37
N VAL A 216 -25.45 -7.65 -13.65
CA VAL A 216 -24.21 -7.83 -14.42
C VAL A 216 -23.09 -6.99 -13.81
N TRP A 217 -23.35 -5.71 -13.52
CA TRP A 217 -22.37 -4.82 -12.90
C TRP A 217 -21.85 -5.36 -11.58
N LYS A 218 -22.72 -5.88 -10.72
CA LYS A 218 -22.31 -6.53 -9.46
C LYS A 218 -21.51 -7.80 -9.70
N ALA A 219 -21.99 -8.68 -10.57
CA ALA A 219 -21.38 -9.98 -10.81
C ALA A 219 -19.98 -9.89 -11.43
N ARG A 220 -19.72 -8.84 -12.23
CA ARG A 220 -18.45 -8.64 -12.95
C ARG A 220 -17.55 -7.58 -12.32
N GLY A 221 -18.13 -6.45 -11.92
CA GLY A 221 -17.39 -5.31 -11.38
C GLY A 221 -16.81 -5.58 -10.00
N VAL A 222 -17.55 -6.25 -9.10
CA VAL A 222 -17.05 -6.50 -7.74
C VAL A 222 -15.78 -7.37 -7.74
N PRO A 223 -15.72 -8.52 -8.46
CA PRO A 223 -14.48 -9.29 -8.56
C PRO A 223 -13.33 -8.52 -9.21
N LEU A 224 -13.59 -7.70 -10.23
CA LEU A 224 -12.58 -6.85 -10.87
C LEU A 224 -11.97 -5.86 -9.85
N ILE A 225 -12.83 -5.13 -9.11
CA ILE A 225 -12.40 -4.18 -8.08
C ILE A 225 -11.57 -4.87 -6.98
N GLN A 226 -12.02 -6.03 -6.51
CA GLN A 226 -11.29 -6.80 -5.49
C GLN A 226 -9.94 -7.31 -6.01
N GLY A 227 -9.90 -7.77 -7.26
CA GLY A 227 -8.67 -8.20 -7.93
C GLY A 227 -7.65 -7.08 -8.01
N LEU A 228 -8.07 -5.90 -8.51
CA LEU A 228 -7.23 -4.70 -8.61
C LEU A 228 -6.71 -4.23 -7.26
N ARG A 229 -7.57 -4.15 -6.23
CA ARG A 229 -7.13 -3.76 -4.87
C ARG A 229 -6.10 -4.72 -4.29
N LYS A 230 -6.30 -6.02 -4.47
CA LYS A 230 -5.36 -7.05 -4.00
C LYS A 230 -4.03 -6.97 -4.75
N HIS A 231 -4.06 -6.67 -6.03
CA HIS A 231 -2.89 -6.51 -6.86
C HIS A 231 -2.06 -5.29 -6.44
N ILE A 232 -2.69 -4.11 -6.35
CA ILE A 232 -2.08 -2.88 -5.81
C ILE A 232 -1.48 -3.10 -4.42
N GLN A 233 -2.18 -3.83 -3.54
CA GLN A 233 -1.68 -4.14 -2.21
C GLN A 233 -0.36 -4.92 -2.26
N LYS A 234 -0.23 -5.91 -3.16
CA LYS A 234 1.03 -6.67 -3.30
C LYS A 234 2.15 -5.77 -3.78
N GLU A 235 1.86 -4.84 -4.66
CA GLU A 235 2.88 -3.92 -5.15
C GLU A 235 3.36 -2.99 -4.05
N GLU A 236 2.43 -2.35 -3.32
CA GLU A 236 2.78 -1.42 -2.26
C GLU A 236 3.43 -2.09 -1.04
N GLU A 237 2.96 -3.26 -0.64
CA GLU A 237 3.43 -3.94 0.58
C GLU A 237 4.61 -4.88 0.33
N VAL A 238 4.82 -5.33 -0.91
CA VAL A 238 5.84 -6.33 -1.25
C VAL A 238 6.79 -5.84 -2.34
N LEU A 239 6.30 -5.52 -3.54
CA LEU A 239 7.16 -5.26 -4.69
C LEU A 239 7.96 -3.97 -4.56
N PHE A 240 7.31 -2.85 -4.27
CA PHE A 240 7.96 -1.55 -4.15
C PHE A 240 8.95 -1.48 -2.97
N PRO A 241 8.63 -2.04 -1.78
CA PRO A 241 9.63 -2.16 -0.71
C PRO A 241 10.82 -3.06 -1.07
N ILE A 242 10.65 -4.04 -1.96
CA ILE A 242 11.76 -4.82 -2.50
C ILE A 242 12.58 -3.95 -3.47
N ALA A 243 11.92 -3.21 -4.37
CA ALA A 243 12.58 -2.30 -5.30
C ALA A 243 13.44 -1.27 -4.57
N GLU A 244 12.90 -0.62 -3.54
CA GLU A 244 13.58 0.38 -2.71
C GLU A 244 14.76 -0.17 -1.91
N ARG A 245 14.80 -1.49 -1.67
CA ARG A 245 15.94 -2.14 -1.00
C ARG A 245 17.02 -2.56 -1.96
N LEU A 246 16.67 -2.87 -3.21
CA LEU A 246 17.58 -3.42 -4.21
C LEU A 246 18.16 -2.34 -5.12
N ILE A 247 17.39 -1.29 -5.40
CA ILE A 247 17.73 -0.21 -6.32
C ILE A 247 18.08 1.02 -5.48
N ALA A 248 19.24 1.62 -5.78
CA ALA A 248 19.67 2.84 -5.11
C ALA A 248 18.70 4.00 -5.42
N ALA A 249 18.52 4.92 -4.48
CA ALA A 249 17.53 5.99 -4.59
C ALA A 249 17.75 6.92 -5.81
N ASP A 250 19.01 7.24 -6.11
CA ASP A 250 19.39 8.02 -7.30
C ASP A 250 19.01 7.30 -8.60
N LEU A 251 19.21 5.98 -8.66
CA LEU A 251 18.77 5.18 -9.79
C LEU A 251 17.23 5.09 -9.88
N LEU A 252 16.51 5.07 -8.76
CA LEU A 252 15.04 5.11 -8.79
C LEU A 252 14.50 6.47 -9.27
N GLU A 253 15.20 7.58 -9.02
CA GLU A 253 14.89 8.89 -9.59
C GLU A 253 15.15 8.91 -11.11
N GLU A 254 16.24 8.29 -11.58
CA GLU A 254 16.52 8.13 -13.01
C GLU A 254 15.44 7.29 -13.72
N ILE A 255 15.02 6.18 -13.09
CA ILE A 255 13.93 5.32 -13.59
C ILE A 255 12.60 6.10 -13.64
N ALA A 256 12.33 6.97 -12.66
CA ALA A 256 11.15 7.84 -12.68
C ALA A 256 11.13 8.77 -13.90
N ALA A 257 12.29 9.33 -14.26
CA ALA A 257 12.40 10.16 -15.46
C ALA A 257 12.15 9.39 -16.76
N GLU A 258 12.49 8.09 -16.81
CA GLU A 258 12.19 7.21 -17.95
C GLU A 258 10.68 6.90 -18.08
N MET A 259 9.97 6.77 -16.95
CA MET A 259 8.51 6.54 -16.93
C MET A 259 7.69 7.73 -17.49
N GLU A 260 8.24 8.93 -17.46
CA GLU A 260 7.58 10.16 -17.91
C GLU A 260 7.98 10.60 -19.34
N ALA A 261 8.88 9.84 -20.01
CA ALA A 261 9.43 10.15 -21.33
C ALA A 261 8.63 9.55 -22.49
#